data_AF-A0A235IWF0-F1
#
_entry.id   AF-A0A235IWF0-F1
#
_cell.length_a   1.000
_cell.length_b   1.000
_cell.length_c   1.000
_cell.angle_alpha   90.00
_cell.angle_beta   90.00
_cell.angle_gamma   90.00
#
_symmetry.space_group_name_H-M   'P 1'
#
loop_
_entity.id
_entity.type
_entity.pdbx_description
1 polymer ?
#
loop_
_entity_poly.entity_id
_entity_poly.type
_entity_poly.pdbx_seq_one_letter_code
_entity_poly.pdbx_strand_id
1 'polypeptide(L)'
;MDLLRSLPLGLYLEQPQTWLHKIDPRVKFAWLMSFLTSYVLANNIWRVMLVVVLIAATLIARIPRRVWQQQMGWLLMLSFFILAIGAISPDGMGVDYQPRLPANEQILTQPANSKNIVPEQVSDRKKYSYVLFHKGPVKVTRRSLDLAVRLSTLIFTVIYSTNLYLLTTAPEEITSGIESLMQPLRRFKLPVTEIALTLTLSLRFIPLVLEEVQNLFRSVMTRAINWKKLGLKGGFKVWMTVAERLLENLLLRADQMANAMMVRGFTSPNEHRVQWHDLRFKGRDWLAIATLIVFWGIRIAIGTQV
;
A
#
# COMPACT_ATOMS: atom_id res chain seq x y z
N MET A 1 -4.82 30.11 -13.17
CA MET A 1 -4.19 28.78 -13.24
C MET A 1 -4.93 27.88 -12.26
N ASP A 2 -5.71 26.92 -12.77
CA ASP A 2 -6.55 26.03 -11.99
C ASP A 2 -5.73 25.18 -11.03
N LEU A 3 -5.55 25.68 -9.81
CA LEU A 3 -4.92 24.97 -8.70
C LEU A 3 -5.65 23.64 -8.40
N LEU A 4 -6.93 23.54 -8.79
CA LEU A 4 -7.76 22.32 -8.77
C LEU A 4 -7.25 21.21 -9.70
N ARG A 5 -6.57 21.52 -10.81
CA ARG A 5 -5.95 20.49 -11.68
C ARG A 5 -4.60 20.02 -11.15
N SER A 6 -3.90 20.82 -10.35
CA SER A 6 -2.56 20.51 -9.85
C SER A 6 -2.54 19.89 -8.45
N LEU A 7 -3.63 20.03 -7.69
CA LEU A 7 -3.78 19.33 -6.42
C LEU A 7 -4.35 17.94 -6.71
N PRO A 8 -3.57 16.86 -6.52
CA PRO A 8 -4.09 15.52 -6.69
C PRO A 8 -5.19 15.30 -5.64
N LEU A 9 -6.44 15.53 -6.02
CA LEU A 9 -7.61 15.08 -5.27
C LEU A 9 -7.63 13.56 -5.38
N GLY A 10 -6.83 12.93 -4.54
CA GLY A 10 -6.56 11.50 -4.62
C GLY A 10 -5.64 11.13 -5.78
N LEU A 11 -5.09 9.93 -5.70
CA LEU A 11 -4.30 9.31 -6.76
C LEU A 11 -5.19 8.72 -7.87
N TYR A 12 -6.50 8.99 -7.86
CA TYR A 12 -7.46 8.32 -8.73
C TYR A 12 -7.35 8.78 -10.19
N LEU A 13 -7.38 7.83 -11.12
CA LEU A 13 -7.30 8.08 -12.55
C LEU A 13 -8.68 7.96 -13.19
N GLU A 14 -9.34 9.07 -13.48
CA GLU A 14 -10.67 9.06 -14.11
C GLU A 14 -10.66 8.55 -15.56
N GLN A 15 -9.55 8.75 -16.28
CA GLN A 15 -9.39 8.35 -17.69
C GLN A 15 -7.95 7.88 -17.96
N PRO A 16 -7.72 6.76 -18.70
CA PRO A 16 -8.68 5.88 -19.37
C PRO A 16 -9.28 4.81 -18.45
N GLN A 17 -10.57 4.49 -18.65
CA GLN A 17 -11.25 3.42 -17.92
C GLN A 17 -10.70 2.03 -18.33
N THR A 18 -9.90 1.43 -17.46
CA THR A 18 -9.40 0.07 -17.65
C THR A 18 -10.41 -0.97 -17.14
N TRP A 19 -10.19 -2.26 -17.45
CA TRP A 19 -11.04 -3.34 -16.90
C TRP A 19 -11.05 -3.34 -15.38
N LEU A 20 -9.92 -3.01 -14.76
CA LEU A 20 -9.77 -2.95 -13.30
C LEU A 20 -10.70 -1.90 -12.70
N HIS A 21 -10.95 -0.76 -13.36
CA HIS A 21 -11.87 0.27 -12.85
C HIS A 21 -13.30 -0.26 -12.68
N LYS A 22 -13.74 -1.20 -13.51
CA LYS A 22 -15.13 -1.71 -13.54
C LYS A 22 -15.42 -2.82 -12.53
N ILE A 23 -14.40 -3.29 -11.79
CA ILE A 23 -14.55 -4.32 -10.76
C ILE A 23 -15.10 -3.70 -9.48
N ASP A 24 -15.92 -4.46 -8.76
CA ASP A 24 -16.48 -4.04 -7.47
C ASP A 24 -15.38 -3.62 -6.47
N PRO A 25 -15.52 -2.46 -5.79
CA PRO A 25 -14.53 -1.95 -4.83
C PRO A 25 -14.20 -2.94 -3.71
N ARG A 26 -15.19 -3.73 -3.28
CA ARG A 26 -15.02 -4.75 -2.22
C ARG A 26 -14.05 -5.86 -2.65
N VAL A 27 -14.12 -6.29 -3.91
CA VAL A 27 -13.26 -7.34 -4.45
C VAL A 27 -11.83 -6.81 -4.60
N LYS A 28 -11.67 -5.57 -5.07
CA LYS A 28 -10.36 -4.90 -5.11
C LYS A 28 -9.75 -4.75 -3.72
N PHE A 29 -10.55 -4.37 -2.73
CA PHE A 29 -10.12 -4.28 -1.34
C PHE A 29 -9.71 -5.65 -0.80
N ALA A 30 -10.47 -6.70 -1.12
CA ALA A 30 -10.12 -8.08 -0.76
C ALA A 30 -8.82 -8.55 -1.43
N TRP A 31 -8.54 -8.15 -2.68
CA TRP A 31 -7.24 -8.36 -3.33
C TRP A 31 -6.11 -7.65 -2.59
N LEU A 32 -6.28 -6.36 -2.28
CA LEU A 32 -5.29 -5.59 -1.53
C LEU A 32 -4.99 -6.26 -0.19
N MET A 33 -6.02 -6.61 0.59
CA MET A 33 -5.84 -7.30 1.86
C MET A 33 -5.19 -8.68 1.68
N SER A 34 -5.56 -9.42 0.64
CA SER A 34 -4.93 -10.72 0.32
C SER A 34 -3.45 -10.56 0.03
N PHE A 35 -3.03 -9.55 -0.74
CA PHE A 35 -1.61 -9.30 -1.02
C PHE A 35 -0.84 -8.93 0.26
N LEU A 36 -1.41 -8.08 1.11
CA LEU A 36 -0.79 -7.67 2.37
C LEU A 36 -0.66 -8.85 3.33
N THR A 37 -1.72 -9.63 3.53
CA THR A 37 -1.69 -10.80 4.43
C THR A 37 -0.78 -11.91 3.89
N SER A 38 -0.83 -12.17 2.58
CA SER A 38 0.01 -13.16 1.92
C SER A 38 1.50 -12.82 2.08
N TYR A 39 1.85 -11.53 2.03
CA TYR A 39 3.22 -11.08 2.23
C TYR A 39 3.75 -11.38 3.65
N VAL A 40 2.95 -11.16 4.69
CA VAL A 40 3.39 -11.36 6.10
C VAL A 40 3.83 -12.81 6.34
N LEU A 41 3.13 -13.78 5.76
CA LEU A 41 3.43 -15.21 5.93
C LEU A 41 4.28 -15.78 4.78
N ALA A 42 4.94 -14.93 3.98
CA ALA A 42 5.62 -15.35 2.76
C ALA A 42 7.06 -15.85 2.98
N ASN A 43 7.42 -16.92 2.28
CA ASN A 43 8.81 -17.36 2.06
C ASN A 43 9.54 -16.43 1.06
N ASN A 44 10.87 -16.50 1.01
CA ASN A 44 11.65 -15.61 0.13
C ASN A 44 11.25 -15.75 -1.35
N ILE A 45 11.05 -16.98 -1.82
CA ILE A 45 10.60 -17.29 -3.19
C ILE A 45 9.19 -16.73 -3.44
N TRP A 46 8.28 -16.92 -2.50
CA TRP A 46 6.90 -16.42 -2.61
C TRP A 46 6.86 -14.89 -2.70
N ARG A 47 7.71 -14.18 -1.94
CA ARG A 47 7.77 -12.70 -1.98
C ARG A 47 8.15 -12.19 -3.36
N VAL A 48 9.14 -12.79 -4.00
CA VAL A 48 9.54 -12.43 -5.37
C VAL A 48 8.41 -12.75 -6.35
N MET A 49 7.74 -13.90 -6.18
CA MET A 49 6.58 -14.27 -6.98
C MET A 49 5.43 -13.26 -6.84
N LEU A 50 5.14 -12.74 -5.64
CA LEU A 50 4.15 -11.68 -5.43
C LEU A 50 4.46 -10.41 -6.22
N VAL A 51 5.73 -9.99 -6.24
CA VAL A 51 6.18 -8.83 -7.02
C VAL A 51 5.94 -9.06 -8.51
N VAL A 52 6.29 -10.24 -9.02
CA VAL A 52 6.07 -10.60 -10.42
C VAL A 52 4.58 -10.63 -10.76
N VAL A 53 3.75 -11.21 -9.90
CA VAL A 53 2.28 -11.25 -10.07
C VAL A 53 1.70 -9.83 -10.08
N LEU A 54 2.16 -8.94 -9.21
CA LEU A 54 1.71 -7.54 -9.20
C LEU A 54 2.10 -6.81 -10.49
N ILE A 55 3.32 -7.00 -10.99
CA ILE A 55 3.75 -6.42 -12.25
C ILE A 55 2.94 -7.00 -13.43
N ALA A 56 2.69 -8.31 -13.43
CA ALA A 56 1.85 -8.94 -14.45
C ALA A 56 0.41 -8.41 -14.41
N ALA A 57 -0.17 -8.25 -13.21
CA ALA A 57 -1.50 -7.69 -13.03
C ALA A 57 -1.60 -6.26 -13.58
N THR A 58 -0.55 -5.44 -13.45
CA THR A 58 -0.56 -4.08 -13.98
C THR A 58 -0.35 -4.01 -15.49
N LEU A 59 0.42 -4.94 -16.06
CA LEU A 59 0.50 -5.12 -17.50
C LEU A 59 -0.86 -5.52 -18.10
N ILE A 60 -1.56 -6.46 -17.45
CA ILE A 60 -2.92 -6.89 -17.84
C ILE A 60 -3.93 -5.75 -17.68
N ALA A 61 -3.82 -4.95 -16.61
CA ALA A 61 -4.68 -3.80 -16.38
C ALA A 61 -4.48 -2.67 -17.41
N ARG A 62 -3.43 -2.73 -18.25
CA ARG A 62 -3.14 -1.80 -19.36
C ARG A 62 -3.19 -0.33 -18.94
N ILE A 63 -2.66 -0.02 -17.76
CA ILE A 63 -2.56 1.32 -17.21
C ILE A 63 -1.64 2.16 -18.11
N PRO A 64 -1.98 3.43 -18.43
CA PRO A 64 -1.13 4.27 -19.27
C PRO A 64 0.29 4.37 -18.71
N ARG A 65 1.28 4.01 -19.53
CA ARG A 65 2.70 3.93 -19.13
C ARG A 65 3.24 5.22 -18.49
N ARG A 66 2.68 6.38 -18.82
CA ARG A 66 3.07 7.69 -18.25
C ARG A 66 2.87 7.74 -16.73
N VAL A 67 1.67 7.35 -16.26
CA VAL A 67 1.33 7.35 -14.83
C VAL A 67 2.11 6.27 -14.11
N TRP A 68 2.21 5.10 -14.73
CA TRP A 68 2.96 3.97 -14.22
C TRP A 68 4.45 4.31 -14.01
N GLN A 69 5.11 4.94 -14.99
CA GLN A 69 6.54 5.29 -14.89
C GLN A 69 6.84 6.35 -13.83
N GLN A 70 5.97 7.35 -13.66
CA GLN A 70 6.18 8.39 -12.64
C GLN A 70 6.20 7.81 -11.23
N GLN A 71 5.30 6.89 -10.90
CA GLN A 71 5.21 6.30 -9.57
C GLN A 71 6.15 5.10 -9.40
N MET A 72 6.24 4.23 -10.42
CA MET A 72 7.11 3.07 -10.41
C MET A 72 8.59 3.47 -10.39
N GLY A 73 8.98 4.57 -11.05
CA GLY A 73 10.37 5.04 -11.08
C GLY A 73 10.91 5.35 -9.68
N TRP A 74 10.20 6.19 -8.92
CA TRP A 74 10.58 6.53 -7.55
C TRP A 74 10.52 5.31 -6.62
N LEU A 75 9.50 4.46 -6.77
CA LEU A 75 9.36 3.25 -5.95
C LEU A 75 10.48 2.23 -6.22
N LEU A 76 10.80 1.96 -7.48
CA LEU A 76 11.88 1.05 -7.87
C LEU A 76 13.23 1.59 -7.42
N MET A 77 13.47 2.90 -7.55
CA MET A 77 14.69 3.53 -7.05
C MET A 77 14.81 3.34 -5.54
N LEU A 78 13.75 3.60 -4.77
CA LEU A 78 13.74 3.38 -3.32
C LEU A 78 13.97 1.90 -2.97
N SER A 79 13.25 0.99 -3.61
CA SER A 79 13.36 -0.46 -3.38
C SER A 79 14.75 -1.00 -3.73
N PHE A 80 15.36 -0.52 -4.82
CA PHE A 80 16.73 -0.85 -5.20
C PHE A 80 17.75 -0.29 -4.20
N PHE A 81 17.59 0.95 -3.76
CA PHE A 81 18.46 1.57 -2.77
C PHE A 81 18.45 0.79 -1.44
N ILE A 82 17.27 0.38 -0.99
CA ILE A 82 17.11 -0.45 0.22
C ILE A 82 17.74 -1.83 0.05
N LEU A 83 17.63 -2.44 -1.14
CA LEU A 83 18.29 -3.71 -1.44
C LEU A 83 19.82 -3.56 -1.44
N ALA A 84 20.35 -2.51 -2.07
CA ALA A 84 21.79 -2.25 -2.14
C ALA A 84 22.38 -2.00 -0.75
N ILE A 85 21.76 -1.10 0.04
CA ILE A 85 22.20 -0.83 1.41
C ILE A 85 22.05 -2.07 2.28
N GLY A 86 20.92 -2.78 2.21
CA GLY A 86 20.68 -3.97 3.01
C GLY A 86 21.66 -5.10 2.71
N ALA A 87 22.07 -5.27 1.45
CA ALA A 87 23.01 -6.30 1.04
C ALA A 87 24.45 -5.98 1.46
N ILE A 88 24.82 -4.69 1.50
CA ILE A 88 26.15 -4.22 1.93
C ILE A 88 26.24 -4.15 3.46
N SER A 89 25.11 -3.97 4.14
CA SER A 89 25.03 -3.82 5.58
C SER A 89 25.53 -5.09 6.30
N PRO A 90 26.46 -4.98 7.26
CA PRO A 90 26.85 -6.11 8.07
C PRO A 90 25.64 -6.61 8.87
N ASP A 91 25.46 -7.93 8.95
CA ASP A 91 24.32 -8.56 9.63
C ASP A 91 24.24 -8.30 11.15
N GLY A 92 25.11 -7.43 11.69
CA GLY A 92 25.28 -7.15 13.12
C GLY A 92 25.88 -8.31 13.92
N MET A 93 25.92 -9.52 13.37
CA MET A 93 26.55 -10.70 13.97
C MET A 93 27.95 -10.86 13.38
N GLY A 94 28.97 -10.48 14.14
CA GLY A 94 30.38 -10.74 13.82
C GLY A 94 30.71 -12.23 13.93
N VAL A 95 30.12 -13.06 13.06
CA VAL A 95 30.37 -14.50 13.05
C VAL A 95 31.65 -14.77 12.26
N ASP A 96 32.78 -14.80 12.95
CA ASP A 96 33.98 -15.43 12.41
C ASP A 96 33.74 -16.93 12.37
N TYR A 97 33.66 -17.48 11.16
CA TYR A 97 33.46 -18.91 10.94
C TYR A 97 34.68 -19.67 11.45
N GLN A 98 34.59 -20.25 12.64
CA GLN A 98 35.54 -21.27 13.07
C GLN A 98 35.16 -22.60 12.44
N PRO A 99 36.04 -23.21 11.61
CA PRO A 99 35.81 -24.56 11.10
C PRO A 99 35.71 -25.51 12.30
N ARG A 100 34.56 -26.17 12.46
CA ARG A 100 34.32 -27.15 13.53
C ARG A 100 34.99 -28.51 13.28
N LEU A 101 35.75 -28.64 12.20
CA LEU A 101 36.51 -29.84 11.87
C LEU A 101 37.98 -29.59 12.24
N PRO A 102 38.62 -30.45 13.05
CA PRO A 102 40.04 -30.35 13.28
C PRO A 102 40.78 -30.48 11.93
N ALA A 103 41.71 -29.56 11.67
CA ALA A 103 42.45 -29.50 10.41
C ALA A 103 43.36 -30.71 10.17
N ASN A 104 43.62 -31.50 11.21
CA ASN A 104 44.47 -32.67 11.13
C ASN A 104 43.71 -33.90 11.62
N GLU A 105 43.50 -34.87 10.72
CA GLU A 105 43.50 -36.29 11.06
C GLU A 105 44.91 -36.69 11.54
N GLN A 106 45.42 -36.05 12.59
CA GLN A 106 46.65 -36.50 13.24
C GLN A 106 46.29 -37.71 14.12
N ILE A 107 46.26 -38.86 13.44
CA ILE A 107 46.92 -40.10 13.86
C ILE A 107 46.66 -40.45 15.34
N LEU A 108 45.53 -41.11 15.61
CA LEU A 108 45.57 -42.13 16.67
C LEU A 108 46.24 -43.37 16.07
N THR A 109 47.54 -43.49 16.27
CA THR A 109 48.25 -44.76 16.11
C THR A 109 47.68 -45.78 17.09
N GLN A 110 46.89 -46.74 16.60
CA GLN A 110 46.75 -48.06 17.22
C GLN A 110 46.97 -49.11 16.13
N PRO A 111 47.96 -50.00 16.27
CA PRO A 111 48.15 -51.10 15.34
C PRO A 111 47.27 -52.26 15.79
N ALA A 112 46.17 -52.52 15.09
CA ALA A 112 45.57 -53.85 15.10
C ALA A 112 44.67 -54.05 13.88
N ASN A 113 45.12 -54.95 13.00
CA ASN A 113 44.35 -55.59 11.92
C ASN A 113 42.89 -55.85 12.29
N SER A 114 41.94 -55.39 11.47
CA SER A 114 40.88 -56.24 10.91
C SER A 114 39.95 -55.46 9.97
N LYS A 115 39.89 -55.94 8.72
CA LYS A 115 38.76 -55.93 7.78
C LYS A 115 38.09 -54.57 7.49
N ASN A 116 38.40 -54.08 6.28
CA ASN A 116 37.51 -53.43 5.32
C ASN A 116 36.10 -53.08 5.84
N ILE A 117 35.95 -51.86 6.32
CA ILE A 117 34.69 -51.12 6.20
C ILE A 117 35.08 -49.80 5.55
N VAL A 118 34.87 -49.72 4.24
CA VAL A 118 34.90 -48.47 3.50
C VAL A 118 33.85 -47.57 4.15
N PRO A 119 34.20 -46.40 4.70
CA PRO A 119 33.17 -45.44 5.08
C PRO A 119 32.53 -44.99 3.77
N GLU A 120 31.26 -45.34 3.57
CA GLU A 120 30.42 -44.77 2.51
C GLU A 120 30.66 -43.27 2.44
N GLN A 121 31.33 -42.84 1.37
CA GLN A 121 31.43 -41.43 1.03
C GLN A 121 30.00 -40.98 0.72
N VAL A 122 29.36 -40.35 1.71
CA VAL A 122 28.09 -39.65 1.55
C VAL A 122 28.31 -38.53 0.52
N SER A 123 28.11 -38.88 -0.75
CA SER A 123 28.04 -37.97 -1.87
C SER A 123 26.73 -37.21 -1.75
N ASP A 124 26.77 -36.07 -1.07
CA ASP A 124 26.26 -34.78 -1.55
C ASP A 124 26.31 -33.75 -0.41
N ARG A 125 27.52 -33.47 0.09
CA ARG A 125 27.73 -32.38 1.05
C ARG A 125 27.66 -31.05 0.30
N LYS A 126 26.45 -30.50 0.13
CA LYS A 126 26.27 -29.10 -0.31
C LYS A 126 27.11 -28.19 0.60
N LYS A 127 28.23 -27.71 0.09
CA LYS A 127 29.17 -26.80 0.76
C LYS A 127 28.44 -25.49 1.07
N TYR A 128 27.92 -25.35 2.29
CA TYR A 128 27.19 -24.16 2.71
C TYR A 128 28.17 -23.00 2.92
N SER A 129 28.22 -22.07 1.97
CA SER A 129 28.96 -20.81 2.12
C SER A 129 28.03 -19.72 2.64
N TYR A 130 28.28 -19.27 3.88
CA TYR A 130 27.54 -18.17 4.53
C TYR A 130 27.91 -16.80 3.96
N VAL A 131 29.19 -16.63 3.61
CA VAL A 131 29.71 -15.43 2.95
C VAL A 131 29.68 -15.67 1.45
N LEU A 132 28.98 -14.79 0.73
CA LEU A 132 28.88 -14.86 -0.73
C LEU A 132 29.96 -14.01 -1.39
N PHE A 133 30.26 -12.84 -0.82
CA PHE A 133 31.23 -11.91 -1.37
C PHE A 133 31.99 -11.21 -0.25
N HIS A 134 33.31 -11.30 -0.31
CA HIS A 134 34.21 -10.60 0.60
C HIS A 134 35.19 -9.77 -0.24
N LYS A 135 34.99 -8.46 -0.29
CA LYS A 135 35.93 -7.55 -0.96
C LYS A 135 36.04 -6.26 -0.13
N GLY A 136 37.12 -6.14 0.63
CA GLY A 136 37.39 -4.97 1.47
C GLY A 136 36.43 -4.85 2.67
N PRO A 137 35.97 -3.62 3.05
CA PRO A 137 35.07 -3.41 4.19
C PRO A 137 33.64 -3.95 3.97
N VAL A 138 33.34 -4.41 2.75
CA VAL A 138 32.02 -4.94 2.38
C VAL A 138 32.05 -6.47 2.45
N LYS A 139 31.30 -7.02 3.42
CA LYS A 139 31.03 -8.45 3.56
C LYS A 139 29.55 -8.69 3.28
N VAL A 140 29.22 -9.26 2.12
CA VAL A 140 27.84 -9.66 1.80
C VAL A 140 27.63 -11.08 2.26
N THR A 141 26.75 -11.25 3.25
CA THR A 141 26.37 -12.58 3.73
C THR A 141 25.04 -13.01 3.11
N ARG A 142 24.74 -14.30 3.20
CA ARG A 142 23.40 -14.79 2.83
C ARG A 142 22.29 -14.16 3.64
N ARG A 143 22.54 -13.83 4.91
CA ARG A 143 21.53 -13.28 5.81
C ARG A 143 21.22 -11.81 5.53
N SER A 144 22.24 -10.98 5.30
CA SER A 144 22.04 -9.59 4.85
C SER A 144 21.32 -9.56 3.52
N LEU A 145 21.71 -10.41 2.57
CA LEU A 145 21.03 -10.52 1.28
C LEU A 145 19.56 -10.93 1.43
N ASP A 146 19.26 -11.97 2.21
CA ASP A 146 17.88 -12.40 2.46
C ASP A 146 17.07 -11.29 3.14
N LEU A 147 17.63 -10.60 4.13
CA LEU A 147 16.96 -9.50 4.81
C LEU A 147 16.72 -8.31 3.87
N ALA A 148 17.70 -7.98 3.02
CA ALA A 148 17.60 -6.92 2.02
C ALA A 148 16.51 -7.21 0.99
N VAL A 149 16.46 -8.44 0.46
CA VAL A 149 15.41 -8.90 -0.46
C VAL A 149 14.05 -8.82 0.23
N ARG A 150 13.94 -9.28 1.49
CA ARG A 150 12.70 -9.19 2.26
C ARG A 150 12.24 -7.73 2.39
N LEU A 151 13.06 -6.83 2.92
CA LEU A 151 12.67 -5.43 3.13
C LEU A 151 12.35 -4.71 1.81
N SER A 152 13.17 -4.91 0.78
CA SER A 152 12.98 -4.31 -0.54
C SER A 152 11.67 -4.76 -1.19
N THR A 153 11.38 -6.06 -1.17
CA THR A 153 10.12 -6.62 -1.71
C THR A 153 8.91 -6.26 -0.86
N LEU A 154 9.06 -6.07 0.46
CA LEU A 154 7.98 -5.60 1.35
C LEU A 154 7.52 -4.23 0.91
N ILE A 155 8.45 -3.28 0.89
CA ILE A 155 8.18 -1.88 0.60
C ILE A 155 7.59 -1.74 -0.80
N PHE A 156 8.16 -2.47 -1.77
CA PHE A 156 7.60 -2.53 -3.12
C PHE A 156 6.16 -3.05 -3.11
N THR A 157 5.91 -4.23 -2.54
CA THR A 157 4.58 -4.88 -2.57
C THR A 157 3.53 -4.02 -1.87
N VAL A 158 3.82 -3.50 -0.68
CA VAL A 158 2.87 -2.71 0.13
C VAL A 158 2.52 -1.40 -0.57
N ILE A 159 3.53 -0.64 -0.99
CA ILE A 159 3.29 0.67 -1.59
C ILE A 159 2.65 0.49 -2.98
N TYR A 160 3.13 -0.46 -3.78
CA TYR A 160 2.64 -0.65 -5.13
C TYR A 160 1.20 -1.17 -5.18
N SER A 161 0.85 -2.18 -4.38
CA SER A 161 -0.51 -2.72 -4.32
C SER A 161 -1.52 -1.66 -3.85
N THR A 162 -1.14 -0.87 -2.83
CA THR A 162 -1.96 0.24 -2.33
C THR A 162 -2.14 1.33 -3.37
N ASN A 163 -1.06 1.71 -4.06
CA ASN A 163 -1.14 2.72 -5.12
C ASN A 163 -2.03 2.24 -6.26
N LEU A 164 -1.89 0.98 -6.70
CA LEU A 164 -2.75 0.38 -7.72
C LEU A 164 -4.24 0.43 -7.34
N TYR A 165 -4.56 0.16 -6.08
CA TYR A 165 -5.92 0.27 -5.55
C TYR A 165 -6.44 1.72 -5.61
N LEU A 166 -5.63 2.68 -5.14
CA LEU A 166 -5.99 4.11 -5.10
C LEU A 166 -6.09 4.74 -6.50
N LEU A 167 -5.32 4.25 -7.47
CA LEU A 167 -5.41 4.69 -8.87
C LEU A 167 -6.70 4.23 -9.54
N THR A 168 -7.20 3.04 -9.17
CA THR A 168 -8.27 2.35 -9.89
C THR A 168 -9.61 2.32 -9.17
N THR A 169 -9.71 2.95 -8.00
CA THR A 169 -10.93 3.02 -7.19
C THR A 169 -11.16 4.46 -6.74
N ALA A 170 -12.32 5.02 -7.10
CA ALA A 170 -12.66 6.38 -6.72
C ALA A 170 -12.86 6.51 -5.19
N PRO A 171 -12.60 7.66 -4.56
CA PRO A 171 -12.82 7.85 -3.13
C PRO A 171 -14.26 7.57 -2.67
N GLU A 172 -15.25 7.92 -3.50
CA GLU A 172 -16.67 7.61 -3.24
C GLU A 172 -16.94 6.09 -3.27
N GLU A 173 -16.33 5.37 -4.22
CA GLU A 173 -16.42 3.91 -4.33
C GLU A 173 -15.78 3.22 -3.11
N ILE A 174 -14.62 3.72 -2.63
CA ILE A 174 -13.96 3.21 -1.43
C ILE A 174 -14.89 3.33 -0.21
N THR A 175 -15.55 4.49 -0.06
CA THR A 175 -16.50 4.75 1.03
C THR A 175 -17.69 3.80 1.00
N SER A 176 -18.29 3.58 -0.19
CA SER A 176 -19.36 2.60 -0.36
C SER A 176 -18.91 1.16 -0.06
N GLY A 177 -17.65 0.84 -0.37
CA GLY A 177 -17.01 -0.41 0.00
C GLY A 177 -16.95 -0.57 1.52
N ILE A 178 -16.37 0.42 2.21
CA ILE A 178 -16.25 0.46 3.67
C ILE A 178 -17.61 0.35 4.35
N GLU A 179 -18.63 1.08 3.89
CA GLU A 179 -20.00 0.98 4.39
C GLU A 179 -20.48 -0.48 4.40
N SER A 180 -20.27 -1.19 3.30
CA SER A 180 -20.65 -2.59 3.24
C SER A 180 -19.85 -3.50 4.16
N LEU A 181 -18.54 -3.26 4.31
CA LEU A 181 -17.73 -4.04 5.23
C LEU A 181 -18.16 -3.79 6.69
N MET A 182 -18.73 -2.62 6.97
CA MET A 182 -19.26 -2.25 8.28
C MET A 182 -20.71 -2.74 8.51
N GLN A 183 -21.46 -3.17 7.50
CA GLN A 183 -22.82 -3.72 7.68
C GLN A 183 -22.95 -4.80 8.77
N PRO A 184 -22.05 -5.81 8.89
CA PRO A 184 -22.15 -6.79 9.99
C PRO A 184 -22.02 -6.16 11.38
N LEU A 185 -21.32 -5.03 11.51
CA LEU A 185 -21.17 -4.31 12.78
C LEU A 185 -22.47 -3.67 13.26
N ARG A 186 -23.48 -3.55 12.39
CA ARG A 186 -24.84 -3.11 12.78
C ARG A 186 -25.46 -4.02 13.85
N ARG A 187 -25.06 -5.29 13.92
CA ARG A 187 -25.48 -6.23 14.98
C ARG A 187 -25.07 -5.76 16.38
N PHE A 188 -24.00 -4.97 16.48
CA PHE A 188 -23.52 -4.37 17.72
C PHE A 188 -24.15 -2.98 18.00
N LYS A 189 -25.28 -2.65 17.34
CA LYS A 189 -26.00 -1.37 17.47
C LYS A 189 -25.16 -0.14 17.06
N LEU A 190 -24.15 -0.35 16.20
CA LEU A 190 -23.34 0.74 15.65
C LEU A 190 -24.07 1.45 14.50
N PRO A 191 -24.07 2.80 14.43
CA PRO A 191 -24.75 3.61 13.41
C PRO A 191 -23.96 3.65 12.09
N VAL A 192 -23.92 2.52 11.38
CA VAL A 192 -23.12 2.36 10.15
C VAL A 192 -23.58 3.31 9.04
N THR A 193 -24.90 3.49 8.90
CA THR A 193 -25.51 4.32 7.85
C THR A 193 -25.10 5.79 8.00
N GLU A 194 -25.11 6.29 9.23
CA GLU A 194 -24.75 7.66 9.56
C GLU A 194 -23.25 7.91 9.36
N ILE A 195 -22.41 6.95 9.76
CA ILE A 195 -20.96 7.02 9.53
C ILE A 195 -20.66 7.04 8.02
N ALA A 196 -21.32 6.18 7.23
CA ALA A 196 -21.13 6.15 5.79
C ALA A 196 -21.63 7.43 5.09
N LEU A 197 -22.78 7.96 5.52
CA LEU A 197 -23.35 9.20 5.00
C LEU A 197 -22.46 10.41 5.33
N THR A 198 -21.99 10.53 6.58
CA THR A 198 -21.07 11.60 6.98
C THR A 198 -19.76 11.53 6.22
N LEU A 199 -19.19 10.34 6.03
CA LEU A 199 -17.98 10.15 5.23
C LEU A 199 -18.19 10.52 3.75
N THR A 200 -19.31 10.10 3.15
CA THR A 200 -19.65 10.40 1.75
C THR A 200 -19.86 11.90 1.54
N LEU A 201 -20.62 12.55 2.43
CA LEU A 201 -20.82 14.00 2.39
C LEU A 201 -19.51 14.75 2.59
N SER A 202 -18.66 14.28 3.51
CA SER A 202 -17.34 14.89 3.73
C SER A 202 -16.49 14.84 2.48
N LEU A 203 -16.40 13.69 1.79
CA LEU A 203 -15.65 13.57 0.53
C LEU A 203 -16.17 14.51 -0.55
N ARG A 204 -17.49 14.68 -0.66
CA ARG A 204 -18.11 15.62 -1.61
C ARG A 204 -17.93 17.08 -1.21
N PHE A 205 -17.75 17.36 0.08
CA PHE A 205 -17.50 18.69 0.60
C PHE A 205 -16.03 19.12 0.40
N ILE A 206 -15.08 18.17 0.30
CA ILE A 206 -13.65 18.49 0.09
C ILE A 206 -13.41 19.38 -1.14
N PRO A 207 -13.92 19.05 -2.35
CA PRO A 207 -13.77 19.92 -3.52
C PRO A 207 -14.36 21.32 -3.30
N LEU A 208 -15.52 21.39 -2.64
CA LEU A 208 -16.22 22.65 -2.36
C LEU A 208 -15.42 23.53 -1.39
N VAL A 209 -14.90 22.94 -0.31
CA VAL A 209 -14.01 23.62 0.64
C VAL A 209 -12.78 24.15 -0.07
N LEU A 210 -12.19 23.35 -0.96
CA LEU A 210 -10.99 23.73 -1.70
C LEU A 210 -11.26 24.89 -2.66
N GLU A 211 -12.41 24.90 -3.33
CA GLU A 211 -12.86 26.03 -4.16
C GLU A 211 -13.05 27.30 -3.33
N GLU A 212 -13.70 27.19 -2.17
CA GLU A 212 -13.90 28.31 -1.24
C GLU A 212 -12.56 28.88 -0.75
N VAL A 213 -11.64 28.01 -0.33
CA VAL A 213 -10.28 28.38 0.08
C VAL A 213 -9.56 29.14 -1.05
N GLN A 214 -9.64 28.65 -2.29
CA GLN A 214 -9.00 29.30 -3.43
C GLN A 214 -9.61 30.66 -3.75
N ASN A 215 -10.94 30.78 -3.72
CA ASN A 215 -11.65 32.03 -3.96
C ASN A 215 -11.29 33.06 -2.88
N LEU A 216 -11.22 32.63 -1.63
CA LEU A 216 -10.83 33.48 -0.51
C LEU A 216 -9.38 33.93 -0.62
N PHE A 217 -8.44 33.03 -0.96
CA PHE A 217 -7.05 33.41 -1.21
C PHE A 217 -6.93 34.41 -2.35
N ARG A 218 -7.63 34.19 -3.48
CA ARG A 218 -7.65 35.14 -4.60
C ARG A 218 -8.18 36.51 -4.18
N SER A 219 -9.29 36.55 -3.44
CA SER A 219 -9.87 37.78 -2.87
C SER A 219 -8.85 38.53 -2.00
N VAL A 220 -8.20 37.83 -1.06
CA VAL A 220 -7.21 38.42 -0.15
C VAL A 220 -5.98 38.92 -0.90
N MET A 221 -5.55 38.23 -1.96
CA MET A 221 -4.43 38.66 -2.81
C MET A 221 -4.76 39.87 -3.66
N THR A 222 -6.02 40.06 -4.08
CA THR A 222 -6.46 41.30 -4.76
C THR A 222 -6.55 42.49 -3.81
N ARG A 223 -6.72 42.23 -2.52
CA ARG A 223 -6.66 43.26 -1.50
C ARG A 223 -5.23 43.78 -1.44
N ALA A 224 -5.05 45.11 -1.50
CA ALA A 224 -3.74 45.78 -1.51
C ALA A 224 -3.00 45.70 -0.16
N ILE A 225 -2.80 44.49 0.35
CA ILE A 225 -2.08 44.20 1.58
C ILE A 225 -0.59 44.25 1.25
N ASN A 226 0.14 45.16 1.91
CA ASN A 226 1.58 45.27 1.77
C ASN A 226 2.30 44.12 2.49
N TRP A 227 2.35 42.93 1.90
CA TRP A 227 2.96 41.72 2.47
C TRP A 227 4.41 41.94 2.94
N LYS A 228 5.18 42.77 2.24
CA LYS A 228 6.57 43.12 2.61
C LYS A 228 6.68 43.91 3.92
N LYS A 229 5.65 44.65 4.32
CA LYS A 229 5.63 45.48 5.55
C LYS A 229 4.95 44.80 6.74
N LEU A 230 4.29 43.65 6.54
CA LEU A 230 3.37 43.08 7.53
C LEU A 230 4.04 42.42 8.74
N GLY A 231 5.31 42.02 8.62
CA GLY A 231 5.99 41.22 9.66
C GLY A 231 5.22 39.93 10.02
N LEU A 232 5.73 39.19 11.01
CA LEU A 232 5.10 37.92 11.45
C LEU A 232 3.74 38.16 12.13
N LYS A 233 3.64 39.20 12.97
CA LYS A 233 2.41 39.53 13.72
C LYS A 233 1.26 39.98 12.81
N GLY A 234 1.55 40.82 11.81
CA GLY A 234 0.54 41.27 10.86
C GLY A 234 0.06 40.15 9.93
N GLY A 235 0.98 39.28 9.50
CA GLY A 235 0.64 38.08 8.72
C GLY A 235 -0.33 37.16 9.46
N PHE A 236 -0.07 36.88 10.73
CA PHE A 236 -0.96 36.06 11.56
C PHE A 236 -2.34 36.68 11.73
N LYS A 237 -2.44 38.00 11.95
CA LYS A 237 -3.72 38.70 12.07
C LYS A 237 -4.56 38.59 10.79
N VAL A 238 -3.93 38.76 9.62
CA VAL A 238 -4.62 38.57 8.33
C VAL A 238 -5.08 37.13 8.17
N TRP A 239 -4.22 36.15 8.48
CA TRP A 239 -4.59 34.74 8.39
C TRP A 239 -5.77 34.39 9.31
N MET A 240 -5.82 34.94 10.53
CA MET A 240 -6.95 34.75 11.44
C MET A 240 -8.25 35.30 10.85
N THR A 241 -8.24 36.50 10.26
CA THR A 241 -9.41 37.07 9.58
C THR A 241 -9.87 36.23 8.39
N VAL A 242 -8.93 35.65 7.65
CA VAL A 242 -9.23 34.73 6.53
C VAL A 242 -9.84 33.43 7.06
N ALA A 243 -9.28 32.85 8.11
CA ALA A 243 -9.80 31.62 8.72
C ALA A 243 -11.23 31.81 9.27
N GLU A 244 -11.51 32.94 9.92
CA GLU A 244 -12.85 33.29 10.40
C GLU A 244 -13.88 33.33 9.25
N ARG A 245 -13.54 34.00 8.13
CA ARG A 245 -14.42 34.09 6.95
C ARG A 245 -14.62 32.74 6.28
N LEU A 246 -13.57 31.93 6.18
CA LEU A 246 -13.68 30.57 5.68
C LEU A 246 -14.64 29.75 6.55
N LEU A 247 -14.49 29.81 7.88
CA LEU A 247 -15.32 29.06 8.80
C LEU A 247 -16.79 29.47 8.70
N GLU A 248 -17.07 30.78 8.65
CA GLU A 248 -18.43 31.32 8.46
C GLU A 248 -19.05 30.80 7.16
N ASN A 249 -18.33 30.87 6.04
CA ASN A 249 -18.80 30.38 4.75
C ASN A 249 -19.03 28.86 4.73
N LEU A 250 -18.15 28.08 5.37
CA LEU A 250 -18.30 26.63 5.47
C LEU A 250 -19.49 26.23 6.36
N LEU A 251 -19.73 26.96 7.44
CA LEU A 251 -20.87 26.72 8.33
C LEU A 251 -22.19 27.04 7.62
N LEU A 252 -22.26 28.14 6.88
CA LEU A 252 -23.41 28.48 6.04
C LEU A 252 -23.69 27.40 4.98
N ARG A 253 -22.66 26.90 4.31
CA ARG A 253 -22.80 25.80 3.34
C ARG A 253 -23.28 24.51 4.00
N ALA A 254 -22.77 24.18 5.19
CA ALA A 254 -23.21 23.01 5.96
C ALA A 254 -24.69 23.13 6.35
N ASP A 255 -25.13 24.32 6.80
CA ASP A 255 -26.52 24.59 7.15
C ASP A 255 -27.45 24.50 5.93
N GLN A 256 -27.06 25.06 4.79
CA GLN A 256 -27.79 24.92 3.52
C GLN A 256 -27.93 23.45 3.08
N MET A 257 -26.86 22.65 3.21
CA MET A 257 -26.90 21.23 2.91
C MET A 257 -27.82 20.48 3.87
N ALA A 258 -27.77 20.78 5.17
CA ALA A 258 -28.63 20.17 6.18
C ALA A 258 -30.12 20.49 5.92
N ASN A 259 -30.44 21.77 5.68
CA ASN A 259 -31.81 22.21 5.34
C ASN A 259 -32.32 21.52 4.06
N ALA A 260 -31.49 21.44 3.02
CA ALA A 260 -31.85 20.74 1.78
C ALA A 260 -32.06 19.23 2.00
N MET A 261 -31.30 18.61 2.90
CA MET A 261 -31.47 17.21 3.29
C MET A 261 -32.78 17.00 4.07
N MET A 262 -33.12 17.88 5.01
CA MET A 262 -34.38 17.80 5.76
C MET A 262 -35.60 17.92 4.83
N VAL A 263 -35.58 18.87 3.87
CA VAL A 263 -36.66 19.02 2.88
C VAL A 263 -36.80 17.79 1.99
N ARG A 264 -35.70 17.07 1.72
CA ARG A 264 -35.70 15.80 0.97
C ARG A 264 -36.14 14.59 1.81
N GLY A 265 -36.49 14.79 3.09
CA GLY A 265 -37.00 13.74 3.98
C GLY A 265 -35.95 13.06 4.86
N PHE A 266 -34.69 13.51 4.89
CA PHE A 266 -33.67 12.98 5.81
C PHE A 266 -33.89 13.52 7.23
N THR A 267 -34.89 12.99 7.93
CA THR A 267 -35.30 13.45 9.28
C THR A 267 -34.90 12.50 10.40
N SER A 268 -34.73 11.20 10.10
CA SER A 268 -34.51 10.14 11.08
C SER A 268 -33.23 9.32 10.79
N PRO A 269 -32.44 8.98 11.84
CA PRO A 269 -31.35 8.02 11.74
C PRO A 269 -31.89 6.61 11.38
N ASN A 270 -31.13 5.84 10.60
CA ASN A 270 -31.37 4.44 10.20
C ASN A 270 -32.60 4.10 9.33
N GLU A 271 -33.51 5.04 9.04
CA GLU A 271 -34.65 4.76 8.16
C GLU A 271 -34.31 4.97 6.68
N HIS A 272 -33.37 5.86 6.38
CA HIS A 272 -33.04 6.29 5.02
C HIS A 272 -31.81 5.56 4.48
N ARG A 273 -32.03 4.55 3.64
CA ARG A 273 -30.96 3.85 2.92
C ARG A 273 -30.83 4.39 1.50
N VAL A 274 -30.01 5.42 1.31
CA VAL A 274 -29.74 5.96 -0.04
C VAL A 274 -28.53 5.26 -0.64
N GLN A 275 -28.78 4.11 -1.29
CA GLN A 275 -27.74 3.38 -2.01
C GLN A 275 -27.59 3.96 -3.41
N TRP A 276 -26.61 4.85 -3.58
CA TRP A 276 -26.32 5.45 -4.90
C TRP A 276 -25.43 4.56 -5.76
N HIS A 277 -24.58 3.73 -5.13
CA HIS A 277 -23.79 2.70 -5.78
C HIS A 277 -24.39 1.32 -5.50
N ASP A 278 -25.05 0.76 -6.52
CA ASP A 278 -25.50 -0.62 -6.51
C ASP A 278 -24.29 -1.55 -6.68
N LEU A 279 -23.76 -2.02 -5.56
CA LEU A 279 -22.69 -3.02 -5.47
C LEU A 279 -23.27 -4.39 -5.86
N ARG A 280 -23.49 -4.58 -7.17
CA ARG A 280 -23.96 -5.82 -7.76
C ARG A 280 -22.80 -6.53 -8.43
N PHE A 281 -22.52 -7.74 -7.97
CA PHE A 281 -21.53 -8.62 -8.59
C PHE A 281 -21.89 -8.85 -10.06
N LYS A 282 -21.04 -8.35 -10.96
CA LYS A 282 -21.07 -8.65 -12.39
C LYS A 282 -20.27 -9.93 -12.64
N GLY A 283 -20.43 -10.52 -13.83
CA GLY A 283 -19.66 -11.73 -14.21
C GLY A 283 -18.13 -11.53 -14.16
N ARG A 284 -17.65 -10.29 -14.28
CA ARG A 284 -16.24 -9.93 -14.11
C ARG A 284 -15.75 -10.03 -12.67
N ASP A 285 -16.62 -9.74 -11.71
CA ASP A 285 -16.32 -9.84 -10.28
C ASP A 285 -16.18 -11.30 -9.87
N TRP A 286 -16.99 -12.19 -10.45
CA TRP A 286 -16.83 -13.64 -10.29
C TRP A 286 -15.47 -14.14 -10.81
N LEU A 287 -15.01 -13.65 -11.96
CA LEU A 287 -13.68 -13.98 -12.46
C LEU A 287 -12.58 -13.47 -11.50
N ALA A 288 -12.72 -12.25 -10.98
CA ALA A 288 -11.79 -11.69 -10.01
C ALA A 288 -11.75 -12.50 -8.70
N ILE A 289 -12.92 -12.93 -8.19
CA ILE A 289 -13.01 -13.81 -7.02
C ILE A 289 -12.36 -15.18 -7.31
N ALA A 290 -12.62 -15.77 -8.48
CA ALA A 290 -11.98 -17.04 -8.86
C ALA A 290 -10.46 -16.93 -8.88
N THR A 291 -9.90 -15.84 -9.44
CA THR A 291 -8.44 -15.62 -9.41
C THR A 291 -7.90 -15.43 -7.99
N LEU A 292 -8.68 -14.82 -7.08
CA LEU A 292 -8.33 -14.67 -5.66
C LEU A 292 -8.26 -16.06 -4.98
N ILE A 293 -9.24 -16.92 -5.24
CA ILE A 293 -9.29 -18.29 -4.71
C ILE A 293 -8.09 -19.09 -5.22
N VAL A 294 -7.79 -19.02 -6.53
CA VAL A 294 -6.62 -19.69 -7.12
C VAL A 294 -5.32 -19.17 -6.48
N PHE A 295 -5.19 -17.86 -6.29
CA PHE A 295 -4.04 -17.26 -5.63
C PHE A 295 -3.82 -17.82 -4.21
N TRP A 296 -4.88 -17.91 -3.40
CA TRP A 296 -4.80 -18.51 -2.08
C TRP A 296 -4.54 -20.02 -2.12
N GLY A 297 -5.11 -20.74 -3.09
CA GLY A 297 -4.85 -22.16 -3.31
C GLY A 297 -3.38 -22.45 -3.60
N ILE A 298 -2.78 -21.70 -4.54
CA ILE A 298 -1.35 -21.80 -4.86
C ILE A 298 -0.52 -21.43 -3.62
N ARG A 299 -0.90 -20.38 -2.90
CA ARG A 299 -0.20 -19.95 -1.68
C ARG A 299 -0.17 -21.06 -0.63
N ILE A 300 -1.30 -21.73 -0.40
CA ILE A 300 -1.40 -22.82 0.57
C ILE A 300 -0.55 -24.00 0.09
N ALA A 301 -0.64 -24.38 -1.18
CA ALA A 301 0.13 -25.49 -1.75
C ALA A 301 1.66 -25.29 -1.68
N ILE A 302 2.14 -24.06 -1.87
CA ILE A 302 3.57 -23.73 -1.74
C ILE A 302 3.96 -23.52 -0.28
N GLY A 303 3.04 -23.00 0.55
CA GLY A 303 3.24 -22.80 1.98
C GLY A 303 3.36 -24.10 2.77
N THR A 304 2.76 -25.19 2.29
CA THR A 304 2.88 -26.53 2.91
C THR A 304 4.19 -27.25 2.58
N GLN A 305 5.05 -26.69 1.72
CA GLN A 305 6.33 -27.31 1.33
C GLN A 305 7.55 -26.81 2.12
N VAL A 306 7.34 -26.22 3.30
CA VAL A 306 8.44 -25.84 4.22
C VAL A 306 8.43 -26.69 5.47
#